data_AF-A0A0C1RES0-F1
#
_entry.id   AF-A0A0C1RES0-F1
#
_cell.length_a   1.000
_cell.length_b   1.000
_cell.length_c   1.000
_cell.angle_alpha   90.00
_cell.angle_beta   90.00
_cell.angle_gamma   90.00
#
_symmetry.space_group_name_H-M   'P 1'
#
loop_
_entity.id
_entity.type
_entity.pdbx_description
1 polymer ?
#
loop_
_entity_poly.entity_id
_entity_poly.type
_entity_poly.pdbx_seq_one_letter_code
_entity_poly.pdbx_strand_id
1 'polypeptide(L)'
;IALGREPDDMATTVIPTPTAPSTDLDIEITKEHPVANLLSLTNKLRLYWLQLEESLWSMDSYPTNELKYIRFHLVNLFKLNSEYSNFYRIEGSSDTSKSIADQFVYDVRSITVRQREEIVNDFGSEGLLNIMICLAIYDGIFRVAAVLES
;
A
#
# COMPACT_ATOMS: atom_id res chain seq x y z
N ILE A 1 -35.59 -47.62 -29.80
CA ILE A 1 -34.19 -47.15 -29.85
C ILE A 1 -34.26 -45.63 -29.95
N ALA A 2 -33.87 -44.92 -28.89
CA ALA A 2 -33.93 -43.46 -28.83
C ALA A 2 -32.64 -42.88 -29.45
N LEU A 3 -32.81 -41.95 -30.39
CA LEU A 3 -31.73 -41.21 -31.04
C LEU A 3 -31.10 -40.24 -30.04
N GLY A 4 -29.82 -40.45 -29.73
CA GLY A 4 -29.01 -39.49 -28.99
C GLY A 4 -28.78 -38.24 -29.83
N ARG A 5 -29.20 -37.08 -29.33
CA ARG A 5 -28.68 -35.79 -29.79
C ARG A 5 -27.41 -35.52 -29.00
N GLU A 6 -26.30 -35.27 -29.71
CA GLU A 6 -25.11 -34.72 -29.07
C GLU A 6 -25.45 -33.30 -28.53
N PRO A 7 -24.91 -32.90 -27.36
CA PRO A 7 -25.10 -31.55 -26.85
C PRO A 7 -24.40 -30.55 -27.78
N ASP A 8 -25.05 -29.41 -28.06
CA ASP A 8 -24.41 -28.28 -28.74
C ASP A 8 -23.15 -27.87 -27.97
N ASP A 9 -22.04 -27.69 -28.69
CA ASP A 9 -20.77 -27.20 -28.16
C ASP A 9 -21.02 -25.93 -27.34
N MET A 10 -20.72 -25.99 -26.03
CA MET A 10 -20.84 -24.81 -25.17
C MET A 10 -19.87 -23.74 -25.67
N ALA A 11 -20.40 -22.56 -25.99
CA ALA A 11 -19.58 -21.40 -26.34
C ALA A 11 -18.64 -21.08 -25.16
N THR A 12 -17.37 -21.46 -25.29
CA THR A 12 -16.34 -21.10 -24.33
C THR A 12 -16.10 -19.59 -24.39
N THR A 13 -16.54 -18.86 -23.35
CA THR A 13 -16.12 -17.47 -23.18
C THR A 13 -14.64 -17.44 -22.83
N VAL A 14 -13.80 -17.06 -23.79
CA VAL A 14 -12.37 -16.83 -23.54
C VAL A 14 -12.25 -15.53 -22.77
N ILE A 15 -11.97 -15.61 -21.47
CA ILE A 15 -11.56 -14.45 -20.68
C ILE A 15 -10.09 -14.22 -21.01
N PRO A 16 -9.72 -13.09 -21.64
CA PRO A 16 -8.32 -12.80 -21.93
C PRO A 16 -7.57 -12.77 -20.61
N THR A 17 -6.44 -13.47 -20.54
CA THR A 17 -5.56 -13.38 -19.38
C THR A 17 -5.07 -11.94 -19.30
N PRO A 18 -5.19 -11.27 -18.13
CA PRO A 18 -4.62 -9.94 -17.96
C PRO A 18 -3.12 -9.98 -18.28
N THR A 19 -2.74 -9.35 -19.39
CA THR A 19 -1.33 -9.24 -19.79
C THR A 19 -0.71 -8.09 -19.01
N ALA A 20 0.45 -8.34 -18.38
CA ALA A 20 1.21 -7.26 -17.75
C ALA A 20 1.51 -6.14 -18.78
N PRO A 21 1.54 -4.86 -18.35
CA PRO A 21 1.87 -3.75 -19.23
C PRO A 21 3.19 -4.02 -19.97
N SER A 22 3.20 -3.80 -21.28
CA SER A 22 4.38 -4.00 -22.13
C SER A 22 5.36 -2.81 -22.09
N THR A 23 4.95 -1.70 -21.49
CA THR A 23 5.75 -0.48 -21.37
C THR A 23 6.50 -0.50 -20.05
N ASP A 24 7.83 -0.37 -20.12
CA ASP A 24 8.64 -0.17 -18.92
C ASP A 24 8.31 1.19 -18.28
N LEU A 25 8.26 1.22 -16.95
CA LEU A 25 8.09 2.46 -16.19
C LEU A 25 9.36 3.29 -16.28
N ASP A 26 9.22 4.56 -16.63
CA ASP A 26 10.30 5.54 -16.65
C ASP A 26 10.08 6.55 -15.52
N ILE A 27 10.68 6.27 -14.36
CA ILE A 27 10.54 7.07 -13.13
C ILE A 27 11.95 7.48 -12.68
N GLU A 28 12.15 8.77 -12.44
CA GLU A 28 13.40 9.27 -11.88
C GLU A 28 13.57 8.79 -10.43
N ILE A 29 14.68 8.08 -10.17
CA ILE A 29 14.96 7.53 -8.85
C ILE A 29 15.89 8.48 -8.12
N THR A 30 15.39 9.10 -7.05
CA THR A 30 16.25 9.85 -6.13
C THR A 30 17.12 8.88 -5.35
N LYS A 31 18.43 9.14 -5.31
CA LYS A 31 19.41 8.28 -4.59
C LYS A 31 19.15 8.20 -3.08
N GLU A 32 18.33 9.10 -2.56
CA GLU A 32 18.04 9.25 -1.13
C GLU A 32 16.80 8.45 -0.70
N HIS A 33 16.04 7.87 -1.63
CA HIS A 33 14.81 7.16 -1.30
C HIS A 33 15.10 5.79 -0.68
N PRO A 34 14.86 5.58 0.63
CA PRO A 34 15.37 4.42 1.35
C PRO A 34 14.77 3.10 0.84
N VAL A 35 13.46 3.05 0.58
CA VAL A 35 12.83 1.86 -0.02
C VAL A 35 13.31 1.59 -1.45
N ALA A 36 13.60 2.62 -2.24
CA ALA A 36 14.11 2.42 -3.60
C ALA A 36 15.54 1.86 -3.56
N ASN A 37 16.33 2.24 -2.55
CA ASN A 37 17.66 1.69 -2.31
C ASN A 37 17.59 0.23 -1.84
N LEU A 38 16.68 -0.08 -0.91
CA LEU A 38 16.39 -1.47 -0.48
C LEU A 38 16.06 -2.37 -1.67
N LEU A 39 15.25 -1.87 -2.61
CA LEU A 39 14.80 -2.60 -3.80
C LEU A 39 15.78 -2.53 -4.99
N SER A 40 17.00 -2.00 -4.80
CA SER A 40 17.96 -1.74 -5.89
C SER A 40 18.35 -2.98 -6.71
N LEU A 41 18.37 -4.16 -6.10
CA LEU A 41 18.66 -5.43 -6.77
C LEU A 41 17.51 -5.91 -7.68
N THR A 42 16.30 -5.35 -7.53
CA THR A 42 15.11 -5.74 -8.29
C THR A 42 14.50 -4.51 -8.97
N ASN A 43 15.13 -4.02 -10.04
CA ASN A 43 14.76 -2.75 -10.70
C ASN A 43 13.26 -2.64 -11.04
N LYS A 44 12.64 -3.71 -11.53
CA LYS A 44 11.20 -3.70 -11.85
C LYS A 44 10.34 -3.44 -10.61
N LEU A 45 10.59 -4.18 -9.52
CA LEU A 45 9.85 -4.02 -8.27
C LEU A 45 10.07 -2.62 -7.67
N ARG A 46 11.29 -2.09 -7.75
CA ARG A 46 11.61 -0.72 -7.36
C ARG A 46 10.77 0.32 -8.11
N LEU A 47 10.66 0.21 -9.42
CA LEU A 47 9.87 1.14 -10.23
C LEU A 47 8.37 1.03 -9.91
N TYR A 48 7.86 -0.19 -9.75
CA TYR A 48 6.46 -0.39 -9.33
C TYR A 48 6.19 0.13 -7.92
N TRP A 49 7.15 0.00 -7.00
CA TRP A 49 7.04 0.60 -5.67
C TRP A 49 6.89 2.12 -5.76
N LEU A 50 7.77 2.78 -6.52
CA LEU A 50 7.72 4.24 -6.68
C LEU A 50 6.41 4.69 -7.32
N GLN A 51 5.92 3.96 -8.32
CA GLN A 51 4.61 4.23 -8.92
C GLN A 51 3.46 4.05 -7.93
N LEU A 52 3.51 3.00 -7.10
CA LEU A 52 2.49 2.72 -6.09
C LEU A 52 2.47 3.80 -5.01
N GLU A 53 3.63 4.25 -4.56
CA GLU A 53 3.78 5.33 -3.59
C GLU A 53 3.25 6.65 -4.17
N GLU A 54 3.62 7.01 -5.39
CA GLU A 54 3.08 8.20 -6.07
C GLU A 54 1.55 8.11 -6.24
N SER A 55 1.05 6.93 -6.62
CA SER A 55 -0.39 6.70 -6.75
C SER A 55 -1.11 6.93 -5.43
N LEU A 56 -0.56 6.45 -4.30
CA LEU A 56 -1.12 6.67 -2.98
C LEU A 56 -1.21 8.17 -2.62
N TRP A 57 -0.21 8.96 -3.01
CA TRP A 57 -0.21 10.41 -2.76
C TRP A 57 -1.15 11.18 -3.66
N SER A 58 -1.46 10.64 -4.84
CA SER A 58 -2.45 11.19 -5.75
C SER A 58 -3.89 10.85 -5.37
N MET A 59 -4.12 9.92 -4.43
CA MET A 59 -5.46 9.64 -3.91
C MET A 59 -5.93 10.83 -3.05
N ASP A 60 -7.02 11.47 -3.43
CA ASP A 60 -7.54 12.70 -2.80
C ASP A 60 -8.63 12.45 -1.76
N SER A 61 -9.09 11.20 -1.61
CA SER A 61 -10.17 10.83 -0.68
C SER A 61 -9.77 10.78 0.80
N TYR A 62 -8.48 10.94 1.17
CA TYR A 62 -8.04 11.05 2.57
C TYR A 62 -6.88 12.05 2.69
N PRO A 63 -6.74 12.82 3.79
CA PRO A 63 -5.70 13.84 3.90
C PRO A 63 -4.28 13.27 3.74
N THR A 64 -3.55 13.71 2.73
CA THR A 64 -2.20 13.20 2.42
C THR A 64 -1.21 13.37 3.59
N ASN A 65 -1.33 14.46 4.35
CA ASN A 65 -0.48 14.70 5.53
C ASN A 65 -0.71 13.65 6.62
N GLU A 66 -1.94 13.19 6.80
CA GLU A 66 -2.29 12.13 7.74
C GLU A 66 -1.67 10.80 7.30
N LEU A 67 -1.74 10.45 6.01
CA LEU A 67 -1.09 9.24 5.48
C LEU A 67 0.43 9.29 5.63
N LYS A 68 1.05 10.46 5.36
CA LYS A 68 2.49 10.66 5.55
C LYS A 68 2.88 10.55 7.03
N TYR A 69 2.00 10.99 7.94
CA TYR A 69 2.20 10.81 9.38
C TYR A 69 2.11 9.34 9.79
N ILE A 70 1.12 8.58 9.28
CA ILE A 70 1.05 7.12 9.47
C ILE A 70 2.37 6.47 9.04
N ARG A 71 2.83 6.75 7.82
CA ARG A 71 4.12 6.24 7.30
C ARG A 71 5.27 6.55 8.25
N PHE A 72 5.43 7.81 8.67
CA PHE A 72 6.50 8.20 9.58
C PHE A 72 6.39 7.49 10.94
N HIS A 73 5.17 7.33 11.47
CA HIS A 73 4.97 6.59 12.71
C HIS A 73 5.34 5.11 12.58
N LEU A 74 5.04 4.47 11.45
CA LEU A 74 5.47 3.09 11.17
C LEU A 74 7.00 2.94 11.16
N VAL A 75 7.74 3.91 10.61
CA VAL A 75 9.23 3.93 10.69
C VAL A 75 9.69 3.81 12.13
N ASN A 76 9.06 4.58 13.04
CA ASN A 76 9.38 4.57 14.47
C ASN A 76 8.98 3.24 15.15
N LEU A 77 7.81 2.69 14.81
CA LEU A 77 7.33 1.42 15.36
C LEU A 77 8.25 0.24 15.00
N PHE A 78 8.69 0.18 13.74
CA PHE A 78 9.63 -0.83 13.27
C PHE A 78 11.09 -0.55 13.62
N LYS A 79 11.38 0.61 14.24
CA LYS A 79 12.73 1.03 14.65
C LYS A 79 13.74 1.01 13.50
N LEU A 80 13.31 1.48 12.33
CA LEU A 80 14.21 1.56 11.17
C LEU A 80 15.33 2.57 11.41
N ASN A 81 16.41 2.44 10.62
CA ASN A 81 17.58 3.28 10.76
C ASN A 81 17.31 4.77 10.45
N SER A 82 18.35 5.60 10.63
CA SER A 82 18.24 7.05 10.48
C SER A 82 17.94 7.50 9.05
N GLU A 83 18.23 6.70 8.02
CA GLU A 83 17.91 7.05 6.63
C GLU A 83 16.40 7.16 6.42
N TYR A 84 15.64 6.14 6.89
CA TYR A 84 14.17 6.15 6.84
C TYR A 84 13.60 7.28 7.70
N SER A 85 14.10 7.42 8.93
CA SER A 85 13.62 8.44 9.86
C SER A 85 13.85 9.86 9.34
N ASN A 86 14.97 10.11 8.67
CA ASN A 86 15.29 11.43 8.10
C ASN A 86 14.48 11.70 6.82
N PHE A 87 14.36 10.71 5.94
CA PHE A 87 13.68 10.86 4.66
C PHE A 87 12.17 11.02 4.83
N TYR A 88 11.56 10.24 5.72
CA TYR A 88 10.10 10.26 5.94
C TYR A 88 9.64 11.22 7.02
N ARG A 89 10.54 12.03 7.59
CA ARG A 89 10.21 12.98 8.65
C ARG A 89 9.09 13.93 8.23
N ILE A 90 8.08 14.06 9.08
CA ILE A 90 7.00 15.02 8.93
C ILE A 90 6.75 15.71 10.27
N GLU A 91 6.43 17.00 10.23
CA GLU A 91 6.06 17.79 11.41
C GLU A 91 4.56 17.69 11.66
N GLY A 92 4.17 17.69 12.94
CA GLY A 92 2.79 17.54 13.39
C GLY A 92 2.53 16.22 14.12
N SER A 93 1.35 16.11 14.70
CA SER A 93 0.89 14.89 15.37
C SER A 93 -0.60 14.72 15.16
N SER A 94 -1.01 13.53 14.76
CA SER A 94 -2.42 13.12 14.73
C SER A 94 -2.59 11.90 15.62
N ASP A 95 -3.25 12.10 16.76
CA ASP A 95 -3.53 11.03 17.72
C ASP A 95 -4.37 9.92 17.09
N THR A 96 -5.29 10.28 16.19
CA THR A 96 -6.11 9.33 15.43
C THR A 96 -5.25 8.48 14.50
N SER A 97 -4.42 9.10 13.66
CA SER A 97 -3.55 8.37 12.73
C SER A 97 -2.53 7.50 13.46
N LYS A 98 -1.98 7.99 14.58
CA LYS A 98 -1.11 7.21 15.46
C LYS A 98 -1.83 5.98 16.01
N SER A 99 -3.02 6.17 16.57
CA SER A 99 -3.80 5.08 17.16
C SER A 99 -4.19 4.03 16.13
N ILE A 100 -4.56 4.43 14.91
CA ILE A 100 -4.87 3.51 13.81
C ILE A 100 -3.63 2.72 13.39
N ALA A 101 -2.48 3.38 13.26
CA ALA A 101 -1.22 2.72 12.90
C ALA A 101 -0.75 1.72 13.96
N ASP A 102 -0.80 2.09 15.25
CA ASP A 102 -0.50 1.19 16.36
C ASP A 102 -1.41 -0.05 16.33
N GLN A 103 -2.72 0.18 16.22
CA GLN A 103 -3.72 -0.90 16.12
C GLN A 103 -3.42 -1.82 14.94
N PHE A 104 -3.17 -1.27 13.75
CA PHE A 104 -2.88 -2.07 12.56
C PHE A 104 -1.64 -2.96 12.72
N VAL A 105 -0.53 -2.41 13.23
CA VAL A 105 0.75 -3.13 13.35
C VAL A 105 0.68 -4.27 14.37
N TYR A 106 -0.02 -4.06 15.50
CA TYR A 106 -0.09 -5.05 16.58
C TYR A 106 -1.28 -6.03 16.41
N ASP A 107 -2.44 -5.55 15.97
CA ASP A 107 -3.60 -6.40 15.64
C ASP A 107 -4.55 -5.66 14.67
N VAL A 108 -4.47 -5.92 13.38
CA VAL A 108 -5.38 -5.33 12.36
C VAL A 108 -6.86 -5.41 12.73
N ARG A 109 -7.29 -6.44 13.46
CA ARG A 109 -8.69 -6.62 13.87
C ARG A 109 -9.11 -5.66 14.99
N SER A 110 -8.14 -4.98 15.61
CA SER A 110 -8.36 -3.98 16.65
C SER A 110 -8.83 -2.63 16.11
N ILE A 111 -8.75 -2.40 14.78
CA ILE A 111 -9.47 -1.28 14.16
C ILE A 111 -10.97 -1.53 14.37
N THR A 112 -11.58 -0.69 15.20
CA THR A 112 -12.96 -0.90 15.63
C THR A 112 -13.96 -0.58 14.52
N VAL A 113 -15.16 -1.16 14.61
CA VAL A 113 -16.29 -0.79 13.74
C VAL A 113 -16.52 0.71 13.80
N ARG A 114 -16.49 1.29 15.00
CA ARG A 114 -16.67 2.72 15.23
C ARG A 114 -15.65 3.57 14.48
N GLN A 115 -14.36 3.26 14.56
CA GLN A 115 -13.33 4.01 13.83
C GLN A 115 -13.52 3.93 12.32
N ARG A 116 -13.92 2.74 11.81
CA ARG A 116 -14.25 2.60 10.38
C ARG A 116 -15.45 3.45 10.00
N GLU A 117 -16.50 3.47 10.81
CA GLU A 117 -17.68 4.30 10.59
C GLU A 117 -17.33 5.79 10.64
N GLU A 118 -16.51 6.23 11.59
CA GLU A 118 -16.02 7.61 11.68
C GLU A 118 -15.27 8.02 10.40
N ILE A 119 -14.31 7.20 9.95
CA ILE A 119 -13.57 7.44 8.71
C ILE A 119 -14.50 7.47 7.49
N VAL A 120 -15.45 6.53 7.41
CA VAL A 120 -16.39 6.46 6.27
C VAL A 120 -17.35 7.65 6.27
N ASN A 121 -17.77 8.13 7.43
CA ASN A 121 -18.63 9.31 7.54
C ASN A 121 -17.89 10.60 7.14
N ASP A 122 -16.61 10.71 7.49
CA ASP A 122 -15.82 11.92 7.24
C ASP A 122 -15.18 11.95 5.84
N PHE A 123 -14.78 10.79 5.32
CA PHE A 123 -13.93 10.65 4.12
C PHE A 123 -14.45 9.63 3.11
N GLY A 124 -15.59 9.00 3.36
CA GLY A 124 -16.15 7.97 2.49
C GLY A 124 -15.42 6.64 2.54
N SER A 125 -15.95 5.66 1.81
CA SER A 125 -15.33 4.32 1.69
C SER A 125 -13.96 4.37 1.00
N GLU A 126 -13.76 5.34 0.10
CA GLU A 126 -12.48 5.58 -0.55
C GLU A 126 -11.42 6.09 0.43
N GLY A 127 -11.79 6.98 1.36
CA GLY A 127 -10.87 7.43 2.41
C GLY A 127 -10.39 6.28 3.29
N LEU A 128 -11.30 5.37 3.67
CA LEU A 128 -10.92 4.14 4.37
C LEU A 128 -9.98 3.26 3.52
N LEU A 129 -10.26 3.12 2.23
CA LEU A 129 -9.40 2.37 1.31
C LEU A 129 -7.98 2.97 1.25
N ASN A 130 -7.83 4.29 1.14
CA ASN A 130 -6.54 4.97 1.12
C ASN A 130 -5.70 4.66 2.36
N ILE A 131 -6.33 4.75 3.55
CA ILE A 131 -5.67 4.41 4.82
C ILE A 131 -5.23 2.94 4.83
N MET A 132 -6.12 2.03 4.43
CA MET A 132 -5.82 0.60 4.45
C MET A 132 -4.70 0.23 3.47
N ILE A 133 -4.67 0.85 2.28
CA ILE A 133 -3.58 0.68 1.32
C ILE A 133 -2.27 1.22 1.91
N CYS A 134 -2.29 2.45 2.46
CA CYS A 134 -1.11 3.06 3.08
C CYS A 134 -0.51 2.15 4.16
N LEU A 135 -1.34 1.66 5.09
CA LEU A 135 -0.92 0.77 6.16
C LEU A 135 -0.33 -0.53 5.60
N ALA A 136 -1.02 -1.19 4.66
CA ALA A 136 -0.59 -2.47 4.13
C ALA A 136 0.75 -2.40 3.38
N ILE A 137 0.95 -1.38 2.54
CA ILE A 137 2.18 -1.28 1.74
C ILE A 137 3.39 -0.95 2.62
N TYR A 138 3.22 -0.05 3.60
CA TYR A 138 4.33 0.37 4.46
C TYR A 138 4.63 -0.65 5.55
N ASP A 139 3.62 -1.30 6.14
CA ASP A 139 3.84 -2.41 7.07
C ASP A 139 4.68 -3.52 6.42
N GLY A 140 4.29 -3.94 5.21
CA GLY A 140 4.99 -4.99 4.48
C GLY A 140 6.46 -4.64 4.20
N ILE A 141 6.72 -3.48 3.58
CA ILE A 141 8.07 -3.12 3.18
C ILE A 141 8.96 -2.75 4.38
N PHE A 142 8.40 -2.14 5.42
CA PHE A 142 9.18 -1.78 6.61
C PHE A 142 9.51 -3.00 7.47
N ARG A 143 8.68 -4.04 7.48
CA ARG A 143 9.08 -5.33 8.07
C ARG A 143 10.25 -5.96 7.32
N VAL A 144 10.28 -5.86 5.99
CA VAL A 144 11.42 -6.34 5.18
C VAL A 144 12.67 -5.52 5.50
N ALA A 145 12.58 -4.19 5.50
CA ALA A 145 13.67 -3.31 5.87
C ALA A 145 14.19 -3.61 7.28
N ALA A 146 13.30 -3.77 8.26
CA ALA A 146 13.64 -4.09 9.64
C ALA A 146 14.29 -5.47 9.83
N VAL A 147 14.23 -6.37 8.85
CA VAL A 147 14.93 -7.66 8.89
C VAL A 147 16.27 -7.61 8.17
N LEU A 148 16.35 -6.85 7.08
CA LEU A 148 17.53 -6.79 6.22
C LEU A 148 18.54 -5.71 6.62
N GLU A 149 18.08 -4.64 7.26
CA GLU A 149 18.86 -3.43 7.54
C GLU A 149 18.95 -3.13 9.05
N SER A 150 18.50 -4.06 9.90
CA SER A 150 18.62 -4.03 11.37
C SER A 150 19.98 -4.49 11.89
#